data_AF-A0A7M3UJV0-F1
#
_entry.id   AF-A0A7M3UJV0-F1
#
_cell.length_a   1.000
_cell.length_b   1.000
_cell.length_c   1.000
_cell.angle_alpha   90.00
_cell.angle_beta   90.00
_cell.angle_gamma   90.00
#
_symmetry.space_group_name_H-M   'P 1'
#
loop_
_entity.id
_entity.type
_entity.pdbx_description
1 polymer ?
#
loop_
_entity_poly.entity_id
_entity_poly.type
_entity_poly.pdbx_seq_one_letter_code
_entity_poly.pdbx_strand_id
1 'polypeptide(L)'
;MNLLRPLSPHLPIYKPQLTSTFPISHRISGAFLATIVLFSYIMYFKIGLICFTYDNFYQFLFYSSKLILISVEITALALSYHLYNGVRHLWTDFSGFIYCSLIRFARKRLK
;
A
#
# COMPACT_ATOMS: atom_id res chain seq x y z
N MET A 1 23.48 23.10 -9.75
CA MET A 1 22.20 23.42 -9.06
C MET A 1 22.36 24.80 -8.42
N ASN A 2 21.43 25.73 -8.64
CA ASN A 2 21.46 27.03 -7.97
C ASN A 2 21.00 26.85 -6.52
N LEU A 3 21.95 26.87 -5.58
CA LEU A 3 21.72 26.59 -4.14
C LEU A 3 20.87 27.66 -3.43
N LEU A 4 20.70 28.83 -4.04
CA LEU A 4 19.97 29.98 -3.46
C LEU A 4 18.50 30.06 -3.89
N ARG A 5 17.98 29.08 -4.63
CA ARG A 5 16.56 29.07 -5.01
C ARG A 5 15.76 28.25 -4.00
N PRO A 6 14.92 28.86 -3.14
CA PRO A 6 14.09 28.11 -2.22
C PRO A 6 13.05 27.29 -2.99
N LEU A 7 12.73 26.10 -2.47
CA LEU A 7 11.63 25.29 -2.97
C LEU A 7 10.31 25.94 -2.52
N SER A 8 9.37 26.13 -3.43
CA SER A 8 8.04 26.61 -3.05
C SER A 8 7.39 25.60 -2.10
N PRO A 9 6.70 26.07 -1.03
CA PRO A 9 5.95 25.19 -0.14
C PRO A 9 4.83 24.49 -0.94
N HIS A 10 4.75 23.16 -0.82
CA HIS A 10 3.83 22.34 -1.60
C HIS A 10 2.90 21.54 -0.68
N LEU A 11 3.39 20.49 0.00
CA LEU A 11 2.56 19.65 0.88
C LEU A 11 1.89 20.41 2.04
N PRO A 12 2.58 21.32 2.77
CA PRO A 12 1.98 21.96 3.94
C PRO A 12 0.82 22.92 3.62
N ILE A 13 0.78 23.46 2.40
CA ILE A 13 -0.22 24.46 1.98
C ILE A 13 -1.30 23.81 1.10
N TYR A 14 -1.04 22.61 0.56
CA TYR A 14 -1.99 21.92 -0.30
C TYR A 14 -3.18 21.38 0.49
N LYS A 15 -4.39 21.73 0.06
CA LYS A 15 -5.63 21.21 0.65
C LYS A 15 -5.78 19.72 0.30
N PRO A 16 -6.01 18.82 1.28
CA PRO A 16 -6.26 17.40 0.99
C PRO A 16 -7.48 17.22 0.08
N GLN A 17 -7.30 16.54 -1.05
CA GLN A 17 -8.35 16.22 -2.02
C GLN A 17 -8.50 14.70 -2.10
N LEU A 18 -9.70 14.19 -2.40
CA LEU A 18 -9.90 12.75 -2.58
C LEU A 18 -8.99 12.16 -3.67
N THR A 19 -8.74 12.94 -4.72
CA THR A 19 -7.83 12.59 -5.82
C THR A 19 -6.38 12.39 -5.38
N SER A 20 -5.92 13.10 -4.35
CA SER A 20 -4.57 12.95 -3.80
C SER A 20 -4.50 11.99 -2.62
N THR A 21 -5.56 11.91 -1.80
CA THR A 21 -5.58 11.02 -0.63
C THR A 21 -5.72 9.55 -1.01
N PHE A 22 -6.60 9.20 -1.97
CA PHE A 22 -6.80 7.79 -2.36
C PHE A 22 -5.51 7.08 -2.84
N PRO A 23 -4.68 7.66 -3.73
CA PRO A 23 -3.41 7.05 -4.12
C PRO A 23 -2.42 6.92 -2.95
N ILE A 24 -2.40 7.88 -2.02
CA ILE A 24 -1.54 7.84 -0.85
C ILE A 24 -1.95 6.69 0.07
N SER A 25 -3.24 6.56 0.39
CA SER A 25 -3.74 5.47 1.22
C SER A 25 -3.59 4.10 0.55
N HIS A 26 -3.69 4.02 -0.78
CA HIS A 26 -3.41 2.76 -1.51
C HIS A 26 -1.95 2.32 -1.34
N ARG A 27 -1.00 3.26 -1.38
CA ARG A 27 0.42 2.97 -1.11
C ARG A 27 0.67 2.56 0.34
N ILE A 28 0.07 3.28 1.30
CA ILE A 28 0.23 2.99 2.73
C ILE A 28 -0.31 1.59 3.05
N SER A 29 -1.53 1.27 2.59
CA SER A 29 -2.10 -0.07 2.77
C SER A 29 -1.24 -1.16 2.12
N GLY A 30 -0.74 -0.93 0.90
CA GLY A 30 0.14 -1.89 0.23
C GLY A 30 1.45 -2.14 0.99
N ALA A 31 2.10 -1.08 1.46
CA ALA A 31 3.32 -1.18 2.27
C ALA A 31 3.05 -1.93 3.60
N PHE A 32 1.95 -1.60 4.28
CA PHE A 32 1.53 -2.28 5.50
C PHE A 32 1.32 -3.79 5.27
N LEU A 33 0.56 -4.18 4.24
CA LEU A 33 0.37 -5.60 3.91
C LEU A 33 1.69 -6.31 3.58
N ALA A 34 2.56 -5.66 2.79
CA ALA A 34 3.87 -6.22 2.45
C ALA A 34 4.72 -6.47 3.71
N THR A 35 4.70 -5.54 4.68
CA THR A 35 5.42 -5.72 5.95
C THR A 35 4.87 -6.88 6.76
N ILE A 36 3.55 -7.08 6.80
CA ILE A 36 2.93 -8.22 7.50
C ILE A 36 3.36 -9.54 6.86
N VAL A 37 3.31 -9.63 5.52
CA VAL A 37 3.73 -10.83 4.78
C VAL A 37 5.21 -11.12 5.00
N LEU A 38 6.07 -10.10 4.94
CA LEU A 38 7.50 -10.28 5.18
C LEU A 38 7.80 -10.69 6.63
N PHE A 39 7.16 -10.03 7.60
CA PHE A 39 7.36 -10.32 9.01
C PHE A 39 6.88 -11.74 9.36
N SER A 40 5.69 -12.13 8.90
CA SER A 40 5.18 -13.49 9.09
C SER A 40 6.08 -14.53 8.40
N TYR A 41 6.61 -14.24 7.21
CA TYR A 41 7.56 -15.13 6.54
C TYR A 41 8.80 -15.37 7.40
N ILE A 42 9.44 -14.31 7.89
CA ILE A 42 10.65 -14.41 8.72
C ILE A 42 10.34 -15.16 10.03
N MET A 43 9.26 -14.77 10.72
CA MET A 43 8.90 -15.32 12.02
C MET A 43 8.55 -16.80 11.95
N TYR A 44 7.65 -17.21 11.05
CA TYR A 44 7.16 -18.60 11.04
C TYR A 44 8.07 -19.54 10.25
N PHE A 45 8.62 -19.11 9.12
CA PHE A 45 9.38 -20.02 8.25
C PHE A 45 10.89 -20.07 8.54
N LYS A 46 11.48 -19.02 9.14
CA LYS A 46 12.93 -19.01 9.40
C LYS A 46 13.31 -19.18 10.86
N ILE A 47 12.54 -18.63 11.80
CA ILE A 47 12.95 -18.56 13.22
C ILE A 47 11.92 -19.21 14.17
N GLY A 48 10.78 -19.67 13.65
CA GLY A 48 9.61 -20.05 14.45
C GLY A 48 9.91 -21.05 15.58
N LEU A 49 10.58 -22.17 15.27
CA LEU A 49 10.94 -23.19 16.26
C LEU A 49 11.81 -22.65 17.40
N ILE A 50 12.72 -21.73 17.10
CA ILE A 50 13.62 -21.12 18.10
C ILE A 50 12.85 -20.07 18.93
N CYS A 51 12.01 -19.25 18.28
CA CYS A 51 11.21 -18.24 18.96
C CYS A 51 10.29 -18.82 20.04
N PHE A 52 9.63 -19.95 19.77
CA PHE A 52 8.71 -20.56 20.73
C PHE A 52 9.40 -21.27 21.91
N THR A 53 10.71 -21.49 21.86
CA THR A 53 11.48 -22.02 23.00
C THR A 53 11.95 -20.96 23.99
N TYR A 54 11.77 -19.66 23.65
CA TYR A 54 12.24 -18.56 24.48
C TYR A 54 11.10 -18.01 25.36
N ASP A 55 11.19 -18.19 26.67
CA ASP A 55 10.12 -17.84 27.62
C ASP A 55 9.67 -16.38 27.51
N ASN A 56 10.60 -15.43 27.35
CA ASN A 56 10.28 -14.01 27.20
C ASN A 56 9.45 -13.73 25.93
N PHE A 57 9.70 -14.47 24.85
CA PHE A 57 8.96 -14.32 23.60
C PHE A 57 7.54 -14.89 23.73
N TYR A 58 7.41 -16.04 24.39
CA TYR A 58 6.10 -16.62 24.70
C TYR A 58 5.26 -15.70 25.59
N GLN A 59 5.84 -15.14 26.65
CA GLN A 59 5.19 -14.17 27.53
C GLN A 59 4.73 -12.93 26.75
N PHE A 60 5.58 -12.40 25.88
CA PHE A 60 5.23 -11.25 25.02
C PHE A 60 4.00 -11.55 24.13
N LEU A 61 3.97 -12.71 23.47
CA LEU A 61 2.82 -13.12 22.66
C LEU A 61 1.55 -13.30 23.51
N PHE A 62 1.68 -13.90 24.69
CA PHE A 62 0.55 -14.13 25.60
C PHE A 62 -0.07 -12.80 26.05
N TYR A 63 0.73 -11.82 26.48
CA TYR A 63 0.22 -10.50 26.87
C TYR A 63 -0.33 -9.70 25.68
N SER A 64 0.28 -9.87 24.51
CA SER A 64 -0.15 -9.20 23.28
C SER A 64 -1.38 -9.84 22.63
N SER A 65 -1.86 -10.99 23.13
CA SER A 65 -3.00 -11.73 22.59
C SER A 65 -4.29 -10.89 22.48
N LYS A 66 -4.49 -9.94 23.39
CA LYS A 66 -5.63 -9.00 23.38
C LYS A 66 -5.63 -8.08 22.14
N LEU A 67 -4.45 -7.81 21.57
CA LEU A 67 -4.31 -6.97 20.39
C LEU A 67 -4.51 -7.75 19.08
N ILE A 68 -4.54 -9.09 19.13
CA ILE A 68 -4.67 -9.94 17.93
C ILE A 68 -5.95 -9.61 17.18
N LEU A 69 -7.10 -9.53 17.87
CA LEU A 69 -8.37 -9.25 17.22
C LEU A 69 -8.34 -7.92 16.45
N ILE A 70 -7.89 -6.85 17.11
CA ILE A 70 -7.75 -5.51 16.51
C ILE A 70 -6.79 -5.56 15.32
N SER A 71 -5.67 -6.26 15.45
CA SER A 71 -4.69 -6.38 14.37
C SER A 71 -5.26 -7.11 13.14
N VAL A 72 -6.09 -8.14 13.35
CA VAL A 72 -6.77 -8.89 12.29
C VAL A 72 -7.79 -8.00 11.58
N GLU A 73 -8.59 -7.23 12.31
CA GLU A 73 -9.56 -6.30 11.73
C GLU A 73 -8.90 -5.20 10.90
N ILE A 74 -7.83 -4.58 11.40
CA ILE A 74 -7.06 -3.57 10.67
C ILE A 74 -6.44 -4.19 9.41
N THR A 75 -5.91 -5.41 9.50
CA THR A 75 -5.35 -6.13 8.35
C THR A 75 -6.41 -6.45 7.31
N ALA A 76 -7.59 -6.91 7.73
CA ALA A 76 -8.71 -7.18 6.84
C ALA A 76 -9.22 -5.90 6.15
N LEU A 77 -9.29 -4.79 6.87
CA LEU A 77 -9.66 -3.49 6.33
C LEU A 77 -8.63 -3.02 5.29
N ALA A 78 -7.35 -3.08 5.63
CA ALA A 78 -6.26 -2.68 4.73
C ALA A 78 -6.24 -3.54 3.46
N LEU A 79 -6.45 -4.86 3.59
CA LEU A 79 -6.53 -5.79 2.46
C LEU A 79 -7.72 -5.45 1.56
N SER A 80 -8.91 -5.30 2.14
CA SER A 80 -10.13 -4.98 1.39
C SER A 80 -10.01 -3.66 0.64
N TYR A 81 -9.47 -2.64 1.31
CA TYR A 81 -9.22 -1.33 0.73
C TYR A 81 -8.19 -1.38 -0.40
N HIS A 82 -7.07 -2.09 -0.19
CA HIS A 82 -5.99 -2.20 -1.17
C HIS A 82 -6.45 -2.95 -2.42
N LEU A 83 -7.16 -4.07 -2.25
CA LEU A 83 -7.74 -4.85 -3.35
C LEU A 83 -8.74 -4.03 -4.16
N TYR A 84 -9.69 -3.38 -3.50
CA TYR A 84 -10.70 -2.56 -4.19
C TYR A 84 -10.07 -1.44 -5.01
N ASN A 85 -9.13 -0.68 -4.42
CA ASN A 85 -8.44 0.38 -5.16
C ASN A 85 -7.49 -0.17 -6.23
N GLY A 86 -6.90 -1.35 -6.02
CA GLY A 86 -6.11 -2.05 -7.03
C GLY A 86 -6.93 -2.39 -8.27
N VAL A 87 -8.13 -2.94 -8.10
CA VAL A 87 -9.07 -3.21 -9.21
C VAL A 87 -9.45 -1.92 -9.93
N ARG A 88 -9.73 -0.84 -9.18
CA ARG A 88 -10.01 0.48 -9.77
C ARG A 88 -8.82 1.02 -10.57
N HIS A 89 -7.59 0.83 -10.10
CA HIS A 89 -6.38 1.20 -10.85
C HIS A 89 -6.27 0.41 -12.14
N LEU A 90 -6.38 -0.91 -12.10
CA LEU A 90 -6.35 -1.77 -13.29
C LEU A 90 -7.41 -1.38 -14.31
N TRP A 91 -8.63 -1.07 -13.86
CA TRP A 91 -9.70 -0.60 -14.73
C TRP A 91 -9.37 0.74 -15.41
N THR A 92 -8.79 1.66 -14.65
CA THR A 92 -8.37 2.98 -15.16
C THR A 92 -7.23 2.84 -16.18
N ASP A 93 -6.27 1.95 -15.91
CA ASP A 93 -5.14 1.70 -16.81
C ASP A 93 -5.61 1.04 -18.11
N PHE A 94 -6.52 0.07 -18.03
CA PHE A 94 -7.09 -0.58 -19.21
C PHE A 94 -7.90 0.39 -20.08
N SER A 95 -8.77 1.20 -19.47
CA SER A 95 -9.54 2.21 -20.20
C SER A 95 -8.66 3.29 -20.85
N GLY A 96 -7.62 3.76 -20.14
CA GLY A 96 -6.63 4.68 -20.69
C GLY A 96 -5.85 4.09 -21.87
N PHE A 97 -5.45 2.82 -21.78
CA PHE A 97 -4.79 2.11 -22.88
C PHE A 97 -5.66 2.04 -24.14
N ILE A 98 -6.94 1.70 -24.00
CA ILE A 98 -7.89 1.67 -25.13
C ILE A 98 -8.03 3.07 -25.75
N TYR A 99 -8.25 4.09 -24.92
CA TYR A 99 -8.42 5.47 -25.38
C TYR A 99 -7.20 5.96 -26.18
N CYS A 100 -5.99 5.76 -25.66
CA CYS A 100 -4.76 6.11 -26.38
C CYS A 100 -4.60 5.32 -27.68
N SER A 101 -4.98 4.04 -27.69
CA SER A 101 -4.91 3.20 -28.88
C SER A 101 -5.86 3.68 -29.99
N LEU A 102 -7.08 4.07 -29.61
CA LEU A 102 -8.05 4.66 -30.53
C LEU A 102 -7.56 5.98 -31.12
N ILE A 103 -6.99 6.88 -30.30
CA ILE A 103 -6.41 8.14 -30.79
C ILE A 103 -5.27 7.88 -31.77
N ARG A 104 -4.39 6.92 -31.46
CA ARG A 104 -3.27 6.56 -32.35
C ARG A 104 -3.76 5.99 -33.68
N PHE A 105 -4.81 5.16 -33.66
CA PHE A 105 -5.43 4.63 -34.87
C PHE A 105 -6.07 5.73 -35.71
N ALA A 106 -6.87 6.61 -35.09
CA ALA A 106 -7.50 7.74 -35.77
C ALA A 106 -6.46 8.68 -36.41
N ARG A 107 -5.36 8.97 -35.70
CA ARG A 107 -4.26 9.80 -36.23
C ARG A 107 -3.54 9.16 -37.40
N LYS A 108 -3.44 7.82 -37.45
CA LYS A 108 -2.86 7.10 -38.61
C LYS A 108 -3.76 7.14 -39.85
N ARG A 109 -5.08 7.32 -39.70
CA ARG A 109 -6.01 7.44 -40.84
C ARG A 109 -6.12 8.85 -41.43
N LEU A 110 -5.66 9.87 -40.71
CA LEU A 110 -5.66 11.27 -41.16
C LEU A 110 -4.35 11.68 -41.88
N LYS A 111 -3.40 10.74 -42.01
CA LYS A 111 -2.20 10.87 -42.84
C LYS A 111 -2.32 9.90 -44.01
#